data_AF-A0A0A1TUL4-F1
#
_entry.id   AF-A0A0A1TUL4-F1
#
_cell.length_a   1.000
_cell.length_b   1.000
_cell.length_c   1.000
_cell.angle_alpha   90.00
_cell.angle_beta   90.00
_cell.angle_gamma   90.00
#
_symmetry.space_group_name_H-M   'P 1'
#
loop_
_entity.id
_entity.type
_entity.pdbx_description
1 polymer ?
#
loop_
_entity_poly.entity_id
_entity_poly.type
_entity_poly.pdbx_seq_one_letter_code
_entity_poly.pdbx_strand_id
1 'polypeptide(L)'
;MSTQIIEPVDQQLLKKSIMRFSASLVTMSGVTFFFSFVLLLLVSLSLWTAFQKAFLFTCVFAFQSLLLYVIKTEDHVSNKPENYCNTFAGVSKTIICMLVSVFVGYFSMIILKGAVPNSDDVYEVDELHMVFAVSGIFFGLTNTFSYVFLDLLSFKSFTEQASENDRFNLIIKTLNQTSILFMMNLIVFAVAVVLVKLYDSFLYGLGFDLTIRFLSLGLADIIQYVVLIFLFSLCSRYAYRYLFYRLSLQ
;
A
#
# COMPACT_ATOMS: atom_id res chain seq x y z
N MET A 1 -43.04 -4.68 -32.83
CA MET A 1 -42.92 -5.48 -31.59
C MET A 1 -41.44 -5.47 -31.21
N SER A 2 -41.03 -4.55 -30.35
CA SER A 2 -39.64 -4.46 -29.88
C SER A 2 -39.42 -5.53 -28.83
N THR A 3 -38.60 -6.52 -29.15
CA THR A 3 -38.02 -7.47 -28.20
C THR A 3 -37.21 -6.67 -27.18
N GLN A 4 -37.81 -6.36 -26.04
CA GLN A 4 -37.07 -5.95 -24.86
C GLN A 4 -36.23 -7.16 -24.45
N ILE A 5 -34.94 -7.12 -24.80
CA ILE A 5 -33.95 -8.04 -24.28
C ILE A 5 -33.85 -7.73 -22.79
N ILE A 6 -34.49 -8.55 -21.98
CA ILE A 6 -34.33 -8.53 -20.52
C ILE A 6 -32.89 -9.01 -20.28
N GLU A 7 -31.95 -8.07 -20.14
CA GLU A 7 -30.65 -8.41 -19.56
C GLU A 7 -30.90 -9.00 -18.17
N PRO A 8 -30.32 -10.16 -17.84
CA PRO A 8 -30.44 -10.71 -16.49
C PRO A 8 -29.91 -9.68 -15.50
N VAL A 9 -30.64 -9.44 -14.41
CA VAL A 9 -30.36 -8.44 -13.36
C VAL A 9 -28.89 -8.50 -12.88
N ASP A 10 -28.29 -9.69 -12.91
CA ASP A 10 -26.89 -9.94 -12.57
C ASP A 10 -25.87 -9.24 -13.51
N GLN A 11 -26.15 -9.16 -14.81
CA GLN A 11 -25.27 -8.49 -15.77
C GLN A 11 -25.27 -6.96 -15.59
N GLN A 12 -26.42 -6.37 -15.25
CA GLN A 12 -26.52 -4.93 -14.98
C GLN A 12 -25.79 -4.55 -13.67
N LEU A 13 -25.89 -5.39 -12.64
CA LEU A 13 -25.16 -5.20 -11.38
C LEU A 13 -23.64 -5.32 -11.58
N LEU A 14 -23.19 -6.31 -12.36
CA LEU A 14 -21.78 -6.47 -12.70
C LEU A 14 -21.22 -5.25 -13.45
N LYS A 15 -21.94 -4.79 -14.48
CA LYS A 15 -21.56 -3.60 -15.27
C LYS A 15 -21.49 -2.34 -14.39
N LYS A 16 -22.45 -2.15 -13.49
CA LYS A 16 -22.46 -1.03 -12.52
C LYS A 16 -21.29 -1.12 -11.54
N SER A 17 -20.95 -2.32 -11.07
CA SER A 17 -19.79 -2.56 -10.19
C SER A 17 -18.46 -2.22 -10.88
N ILE A 18 -18.27 -2.70 -12.11
CA ILE A 18 -17.06 -2.44 -12.90
C ILE A 18 -16.92 -0.94 -13.17
N MET A 19 -17.99 -0.26 -13.58
CA MET A 19 -17.95 1.19 -13.85
C MET A 19 -17.57 1.99 -12.59
N ARG A 20 -18.09 1.59 -11.42
CA ARG A 20 -17.73 2.22 -10.13
C ARG A 20 -16.28 1.97 -9.75
N PHE A 21 -15.79 0.76 -9.96
CA PHE A 21 -14.40 0.40 -9.74
C PHE A 21 -13.47 1.20 -10.66
N SER A 22 -13.75 1.28 -11.96
CA SER A 22 -12.95 2.08 -12.89
C SER A 22 -12.90 3.56 -12.49
N ALA A 23 -14.03 4.15 -12.12
CA ALA A 23 -14.07 5.51 -11.61
C ALA A 23 -13.28 5.66 -10.30
N SER A 24 -13.37 4.67 -9.40
CA SER A 24 -12.59 4.65 -8.16
C SER A 24 -11.10 4.62 -8.44
N LEU A 25 -10.67 3.75 -9.35
CA LEU A 25 -9.28 3.58 -9.74
C LEU A 25 -8.69 4.85 -10.37
N VAL A 26 -9.45 5.55 -11.22
CA VAL A 26 -9.02 6.83 -11.82
C VAL A 26 -8.83 7.90 -10.76
N THR A 27 -9.83 8.12 -9.88
CA THR A 27 -9.73 9.15 -8.84
C THR A 27 -8.62 8.82 -7.85
N MET A 28 -8.52 7.56 -7.43
CA MET A 28 -7.47 7.11 -6.53
C MET A 28 -6.09 7.33 -7.14
N SER A 29 -5.88 6.91 -8.39
CA SER A 29 -4.60 7.07 -9.08
C SER A 29 -4.24 8.54 -9.24
N GLY A 30 -5.19 9.41 -9.57
CA GLY A 30 -4.96 10.85 -9.68
C GLY A 30 -4.53 11.49 -8.35
N VAL A 31 -5.18 11.13 -7.25
CA VAL A 31 -4.86 11.65 -5.91
C VAL A 31 -3.51 11.09 -5.42
N THR A 32 -3.27 9.78 -5.56
CA THR A 32 -1.99 9.15 -5.23
C THR A 32 -0.84 9.78 -6.02
N PHE A 33 -1.03 10.00 -7.33
CA PHE A 33 -0.03 10.65 -8.18
C PHE A 33 0.26 12.07 -7.68
N PHE A 34 -0.78 12.88 -7.47
CA PHE A 34 -0.62 14.27 -7.04
C PHE A 34 0.12 14.37 -5.71
N PHE A 35 -0.31 13.62 -4.69
CA PHE A 35 0.36 13.64 -3.38
C PHE A 35 1.80 13.12 -3.45
N SER A 36 2.03 12.03 -4.17
CA SER A 36 3.38 11.47 -4.34
C SER A 36 4.29 12.47 -5.06
N PHE A 37 3.81 13.10 -6.13
CA PHE A 37 4.58 14.07 -6.90
C PHE A 37 4.96 15.29 -6.04
N VAL A 38 4.01 15.87 -5.31
CA VAL A 38 4.26 17.03 -4.44
C VAL A 38 5.25 16.68 -3.33
N LEU A 39 5.05 15.56 -2.63
CA LEU A 39 5.94 15.17 -1.53
C LEU A 39 7.34 14.80 -2.03
N LEU A 40 7.45 14.15 -3.19
CA LEU A 40 8.74 13.81 -3.78
C LEU A 40 9.51 15.05 -4.26
N LEU A 41 8.83 16.08 -4.76
CA LEU A 41 9.45 17.37 -5.07
C LEU A 41 10.00 18.07 -3.82
N LEU A 42 9.26 18.01 -2.69
CA LEU A 42 9.69 18.60 -1.42
C LEU A 42 10.94 17.90 -0.85
N VAL A 43 11.14 16.63 -1.18
CA VAL A 43 12.33 15.85 -0.81
C VAL A 43 13.53 16.14 -1.75
N SER A 44 13.50 17.29 -2.44
CA SER A 44 14.60 17.82 -3.27
C SER A 44 14.95 16.97 -4.50
N LEU A 45 13.97 16.26 -5.06
CA LEU A 45 14.13 15.61 -6.36
C LEU A 45 13.98 16.59 -7.51
N SER A 46 14.72 16.33 -8.60
CA SER A 46 14.44 17.00 -9.88
C SER A 46 13.00 16.73 -10.33
N LEU A 47 12.42 17.66 -11.08
CA LEU A 47 11.04 17.56 -11.53
C LEU A 47 10.77 16.29 -12.34
N TRP A 48 11.73 15.88 -13.19
CA TRP A 48 11.64 14.68 -13.99
C TRP A 48 11.71 13.40 -13.16
N THR A 49 12.65 13.32 -12.22
CA THR A 49 12.76 12.16 -11.32
C THR A 49 11.54 12.02 -10.42
N ALA A 50 11.04 13.14 -9.87
CA ALA A 50 9.82 13.13 -9.06
C ALA A 50 8.61 12.63 -9.86
N PHE A 51 8.47 13.08 -11.12
CA PHE A 51 7.41 12.61 -12.02
C PHE A 51 7.49 11.10 -12.28
N GLN A 52 8.66 10.59 -12.68
CA GLN A 52 8.86 9.17 -12.98
C GLN A 52 8.56 8.29 -11.77
N LYS A 53 9.07 8.66 -10.59
CA LYS A 53 8.85 7.90 -9.35
C LYS A 53 7.39 7.97 -8.90
N ALA A 54 6.75 9.15 -8.95
CA ALA A 54 5.32 9.28 -8.65
C ALA A 54 4.44 8.45 -9.59
N PHE A 55 4.77 8.41 -10.87
CA PHE A 55 4.07 7.58 -11.86
C PHE A 55 4.18 6.09 -11.54
N LEU A 56 5.41 5.57 -11.37
CA LEU A 56 5.64 4.16 -11.04
C LEU A 56 4.96 3.77 -9.72
N PHE A 57 5.06 4.64 -8.70
CA PHE A 57 4.42 4.42 -7.41
C PHE A 57 2.90 4.35 -7.54
N THR A 58 2.30 5.24 -8.34
CA THR A 58 0.86 5.23 -8.65
C THR A 58 0.44 3.94 -9.34
N CYS A 59 1.24 3.43 -10.30
CA CYS A 59 0.96 2.16 -10.96
C CYS A 59 0.93 0.98 -9.96
N VAL A 60 1.83 0.97 -8.98
CA VAL A 60 1.84 -0.08 -7.94
C VAL A 60 0.57 -0.03 -7.08
N PHE A 61 0.10 1.15 -6.68
CA PHE A 61 -1.16 1.29 -5.94
C PHE A 61 -2.41 1.03 -6.78
N ALA A 62 -2.40 1.38 -8.07
CA ALA A 62 -3.48 1.02 -8.99
C ALA A 62 -3.60 -0.51 -9.13
N PHE A 63 -2.47 -1.20 -9.23
CA PHE A 63 -2.40 -2.66 -9.24
C PHE A 63 -2.89 -3.27 -7.91
N GLN A 64 -2.48 -2.70 -6.77
CA GLN A 64 -2.97 -3.12 -5.46
C GLN A 64 -4.50 -3.06 -5.37
N SER A 65 -5.11 -1.96 -5.80
CA SER A 65 -6.56 -1.77 -5.76
C SER A 65 -7.32 -2.70 -6.71
N LEU A 66 -6.74 -3.01 -7.87
CA LEU A 66 -7.27 -4.03 -8.77
C LEU A 66 -7.29 -5.40 -8.09
N LEU A 67 -6.21 -5.79 -7.44
CA LEU A 67 -6.14 -7.07 -6.75
C LEU A 67 -7.07 -7.13 -5.53
N LEU A 68 -7.17 -6.05 -4.76
CA LEU A 68 -8.14 -5.95 -3.66
C LEU A 68 -9.59 -6.05 -4.17
N TYR A 69 -9.90 -5.47 -5.34
CA TYR A 69 -11.21 -5.63 -5.98
C TYR A 69 -11.49 -7.08 -6.40
N VAL A 70 -10.49 -7.80 -6.91
CA VAL A 70 -10.61 -9.21 -7.31
C VAL A 70 -10.75 -10.14 -6.10
N ILE A 71 -10.00 -9.90 -5.02
CA ILE A 71 -9.97 -10.74 -3.82
C ILE A 71 -11.18 -10.48 -2.89
N LYS A 72 -12.05 -9.52 -3.24
CA LYS A 72 -13.23 -9.17 -2.44
C LYS A 72 -14.01 -10.41 -1.98
N THR A 73 -14.43 -10.41 -0.73
CA THR A 73 -15.35 -11.43 -0.21
C THR A 73 -16.80 -10.98 -0.43
N GLU A 74 -17.55 -11.75 -1.21
CA GLU A 74 -19.02 -11.65 -1.24
C GLU A 74 -19.67 -12.45 -0.09
N ASP A 75 -18.87 -13.11 0.74
CA ASP A 75 -19.36 -13.96 1.81
C ASP A 75 -19.98 -13.16 2.96
N HIS A 76 -21.28 -13.38 3.18
CA HIS A 76 -22.03 -13.02 4.38
C HIS A 76 -21.59 -13.81 5.63
N VAL A 77 -20.50 -14.58 5.54
CA VAL A 77 -20.04 -15.50 6.58
C VAL A 77 -19.36 -14.70 7.69
N SER A 78 -20.22 -14.20 8.57
CA SER A 78 -19.95 -13.73 9.92
C SER A 78 -19.13 -12.44 10.05
N ASN A 79 -19.70 -11.46 10.75
CA ASN A 79 -19.06 -10.19 11.15
C ASN A 79 -17.85 -10.36 12.10
N LYS A 80 -17.27 -11.56 12.26
CA LYS A 80 -16.17 -11.84 13.18
C LYS A 80 -14.88 -12.27 12.44
N PRO A 81 -13.74 -11.60 12.65
CA PRO A 81 -12.46 -11.90 11.99
C PRO A 81 -11.99 -13.34 12.20
N GLU A 82 -12.32 -13.91 13.35
CA GLU A 82 -11.99 -15.29 13.75
C GLU A 82 -12.49 -16.33 12.73
N ASN A 83 -13.65 -16.10 12.13
CA ASN A 83 -14.27 -17.04 11.19
C ASN A 83 -13.64 -17.00 9.80
N TYR A 84 -12.90 -15.94 9.47
CA TYR A 84 -12.19 -15.80 8.21
C TYR A 84 -10.98 -16.75 8.14
N CYS A 85 -10.31 -16.96 9.28
CA CYS A 85 -9.22 -17.93 9.40
C CYS A 85 -9.71 -19.38 9.54
N ASN A 86 -11.01 -19.58 9.81
CA ASN A 86 -11.60 -20.91 10.02
C ASN A 86 -12.09 -21.58 8.73
N THR A 87 -12.05 -20.89 7.58
CA THR A 87 -12.45 -21.45 6.28
C THR A 87 -11.27 -21.50 5.32
N PHE A 88 -11.17 -22.57 4.52
CA PHE A 88 -10.12 -22.69 3.50
C PHE A 88 -10.17 -21.53 2.48
N ALA A 89 -11.36 -21.05 2.15
CA ALA A 89 -11.56 -19.90 1.27
C ALA A 89 -11.04 -18.59 1.90
N GLY A 90 -11.29 -18.33 3.18
CA GLY A 90 -10.78 -17.15 3.86
C GLY A 90 -9.27 -17.17 4.09
N VAL A 91 -8.71 -18.35 4.41
CA VAL A 91 -7.25 -18.54 4.53
C VAL A 91 -6.55 -18.30 3.19
N SER A 92 -7.03 -18.89 2.10
CA SER A 92 -6.42 -18.69 0.77
C SER A 92 -6.46 -17.23 0.33
N LYS A 93 -7.58 -16.51 0.53
CA LYS A 93 -7.68 -15.07 0.27
C LYS A 93 -6.73 -14.24 1.14
N THR A 94 -6.57 -14.60 2.41
CA THR A 94 -5.62 -13.95 3.32
C THR A 94 -4.19 -14.13 2.84
N ILE A 95 -3.80 -15.34 2.41
CA ILE A 95 -2.47 -15.62 1.86
C ILE A 95 -2.23 -14.83 0.57
N ILE A 96 -3.21 -14.79 -0.34
CA ILE A 96 -3.08 -14.00 -1.58
C ILE A 96 -2.94 -12.52 -1.23
N CYS A 97 -3.78 -11.99 -0.33
CA CYS A 97 -3.68 -10.60 0.15
C CYS A 97 -2.30 -10.31 0.76
N MET A 98 -1.74 -11.27 1.50
CA MET A 98 -0.39 -11.19 2.06
C MET A 98 0.68 -11.07 0.99
N LEU A 99 0.72 -12.01 0.03
CA LEU A 99 1.69 -12.03 -1.05
C LEU A 99 1.65 -10.75 -1.89
N VAL A 100 0.43 -10.29 -2.21
CA VAL A 100 0.20 -9.07 -2.96
C VAL A 100 0.66 -7.84 -2.18
N SER A 101 0.35 -7.77 -0.89
CA SER A 101 0.75 -6.63 -0.06
C SER A 101 2.27 -6.57 0.13
N VAL A 102 2.94 -7.73 0.27
CA VAL A 102 4.41 -7.84 0.32
C VAL A 102 5.03 -7.36 -0.99
N PHE A 103 4.50 -7.82 -2.13
CA PHE A 103 4.94 -7.37 -3.46
C PHE A 103 4.79 -5.86 -3.60
N VAL A 104 3.61 -5.32 -3.29
CA VAL A 104 3.32 -3.89 -3.34
C VAL A 104 4.25 -3.11 -2.41
N GLY A 105 4.46 -3.57 -1.18
CA GLY A 105 5.33 -2.94 -0.21
C GLY A 105 6.80 -2.90 -0.67
N TYR A 106 7.31 -4.03 -1.17
CA TYR A 106 8.66 -4.13 -1.72
C TYR A 106 8.87 -3.15 -2.88
N PHE A 107 8.05 -3.23 -3.95
CA PHE A 107 8.22 -2.37 -5.12
C PHE A 107 8.01 -0.89 -4.78
N SER A 108 7.04 -0.57 -3.92
CA SER A 108 6.81 0.80 -3.45
C SER A 108 8.06 1.37 -2.78
N MET A 109 8.64 0.63 -1.83
CA MET A 109 9.83 1.12 -1.11
C MET A 109 11.05 1.18 -2.01
N ILE A 110 11.23 0.27 -2.98
CA ILE A 110 12.32 0.39 -3.97
C ILE A 110 12.15 1.64 -4.85
N ILE A 111 10.92 1.96 -5.27
CA ILE A 111 10.64 3.18 -6.02
C ILE A 111 10.96 4.41 -5.16
N LEU A 112 10.47 4.44 -3.92
CA LEU A 112 10.69 5.53 -2.97
C LEU A 112 12.16 5.67 -2.53
N LYS A 113 12.94 4.59 -2.47
CA LYS A 113 14.40 4.63 -2.25
C LYS A 113 15.09 5.48 -3.31
N GLY A 114 14.57 5.46 -4.54
CA GLY A 114 15.06 6.31 -5.62
C GLY A 114 14.84 7.82 -5.40
N ALA A 115 14.15 8.21 -4.32
CA ALA A 115 14.05 9.60 -3.87
C ALA A 115 15.21 10.04 -2.97
N VAL A 116 15.93 9.08 -2.40
CA VAL A 116 17.10 9.32 -1.55
C VAL A 116 18.33 9.46 -2.45
N PRO A 117 19.16 10.50 -2.28
CA PRO A 117 20.37 10.66 -3.07
C PRO A 117 21.25 9.40 -3.01
N ASN A 118 21.57 8.84 -4.17
CA ASN A 118 22.57 7.79 -4.30
C ASN A 118 23.86 8.40 -4.85
N SER A 119 25.01 8.04 -4.29
CA SER A 119 26.25 8.22 -5.02
C SER A 119 26.28 7.22 -6.17
N ASP A 120 26.89 7.60 -7.29
CA ASP A 120 27.01 6.75 -8.48
C ASP A 120 28.01 5.59 -8.31
N ASP A 121 28.59 5.43 -7.12
CA ASP A 121 29.55 4.37 -6.85
C ASP A 121 28.84 3.01 -6.77
N VAL A 122 29.46 2.00 -7.37
CA VAL A 122 29.00 0.62 -7.31
C VAL A 122 29.52 -0.01 -6.01
N TYR A 123 28.62 -0.29 -5.08
CA TYR A 123 28.93 -1.02 -3.84
C TYR A 123 28.41 -2.45 -3.93
N GLU A 124 29.13 -3.41 -3.36
CA GLU A 124 28.70 -4.81 -3.28
C GLU A 124 27.54 -5.00 -2.29
N VAL A 125 27.54 -4.20 -1.22
CA VAL A 125 26.44 -4.15 -0.23
C VAL A 125 25.97 -2.70 -0.09
N ASP A 126 24.71 -2.45 -0.44
CA ASP A 126 24.04 -1.16 -0.25
C ASP A 126 23.02 -1.27 0.90
N GLU A 127 23.44 -0.86 2.11
CA GLU A 127 22.59 -0.93 3.30
C GLU A 127 21.28 -0.17 3.11
N LEU A 128 21.29 0.97 2.40
CA LEU A 128 20.09 1.76 2.13
C LEU A 128 19.12 0.97 1.25
N HIS A 129 19.62 0.28 0.23
CA HIS A 129 18.79 -0.60 -0.58
C HIS A 129 18.19 -1.73 0.26
N MET A 130 19.00 -2.38 1.08
CA MET A 130 18.56 -3.49 1.93
C MET A 130 17.51 -3.04 2.95
N VAL A 131 17.73 -1.91 3.63
CA VAL A 131 16.77 -1.36 4.59
C VAL A 131 15.44 -1.05 3.92
N PHE A 132 15.44 -0.42 2.75
CA PHE A 132 14.20 -0.13 2.02
C PHE A 132 13.51 -1.40 1.51
N ALA A 133 14.26 -2.38 1.02
CA ALA A 133 13.72 -3.67 0.59
C ALA A 133 13.05 -4.44 1.75
N VAL A 134 13.76 -4.60 2.87
CA VAL A 134 13.29 -5.29 4.08
C VAL A 134 12.10 -4.53 4.69
N SER A 135 12.19 -3.21 4.79
CA SER A 135 11.07 -2.37 5.25
C SER A 135 9.85 -2.54 4.34
N GLY A 136 10.03 -2.58 3.02
CA GLY A 136 8.94 -2.80 2.08
C GLY A 136 8.22 -4.12 2.30
N ILE A 137 8.95 -5.21 2.54
CA ILE A 137 8.37 -6.51 2.87
C ILE A 137 7.53 -6.43 4.15
N PHE A 138 8.10 -5.89 5.23
CA PHE A 138 7.40 -5.80 6.52
C PHE A 138 6.22 -4.80 6.49
N PHE A 139 6.32 -3.72 5.72
CA PHE A 139 5.22 -2.79 5.49
C PHE A 139 4.07 -3.47 4.76
N GLY A 140 4.39 -4.33 3.78
CA GLY A 140 3.41 -5.19 3.12
C GLY A 140 2.68 -6.10 4.09
N LEU A 141 3.41 -6.79 4.97
CA LEU A 141 2.81 -7.63 6.02
C LEU A 141 1.94 -6.83 7.00
N THR A 142 2.39 -5.64 7.38
CA THR A 142 1.65 -4.72 8.25
C THR A 142 0.35 -4.22 7.59
N ASN A 143 0.39 -3.96 6.28
CA ASN A 143 -0.79 -3.65 5.48
C ASN A 143 -1.77 -4.83 5.43
N THR A 144 -1.28 -6.06 5.24
CA THR A 144 -2.14 -7.25 5.28
C THR A 144 -2.82 -7.41 6.63
N PHE A 145 -2.07 -7.31 7.72
CA PHE A 145 -2.64 -7.37 9.07
C PHE A 145 -3.73 -6.31 9.25
N SER A 146 -3.46 -5.11 8.77
CA SER A 146 -4.43 -4.03 8.78
C SER A 146 -5.71 -4.35 7.98
N TYR A 147 -5.58 -4.86 6.76
CA TYR A 147 -6.73 -5.20 5.93
C TYR A 147 -7.55 -6.36 6.51
N VAL A 148 -6.89 -7.40 7.02
CA VAL A 148 -7.53 -8.61 7.54
C VAL A 148 -8.16 -8.39 8.90
N PHE A 149 -7.44 -7.77 9.85
CA PHE A 149 -7.85 -7.72 11.25
C PHE A 149 -8.48 -6.40 11.66
N LEU A 150 -8.01 -5.26 11.12
CA LEU A 150 -8.58 -3.95 11.46
C LEU A 150 -9.75 -3.59 10.54
N ASP A 151 -9.66 -3.93 9.26
CA ASP A 151 -10.66 -3.57 8.26
C ASP A 151 -11.48 -4.77 7.73
N LEU A 152 -11.24 -5.97 8.28
CA LEU A 152 -12.00 -7.22 8.09
C LEU A 152 -12.13 -7.74 6.65
N LEU A 153 -11.29 -7.32 5.69
CA LEU A 153 -11.35 -7.69 4.25
C LEU A 153 -12.77 -7.70 3.65
N SER A 154 -13.69 -7.00 4.30
CA SER A 154 -15.12 -7.12 4.11
C SER A 154 -15.54 -5.87 3.36
N PHE A 155 -15.59 -5.99 2.05
CA PHE A 155 -16.30 -5.03 1.22
C PHE A 155 -17.77 -5.43 1.23
N LYS A 156 -18.55 -4.94 2.20
CA LYS A 156 -20.03 -5.05 2.14
C LYS A 156 -20.52 -4.29 0.92
N SER A 157 -20.63 -4.98 -0.21
CA SER A 157 -20.90 -4.34 -1.51
C SER A 157 -22.34 -3.91 -1.71
N PHE A 158 -23.28 -4.30 -0.82
CA PHE A 158 -24.72 -4.13 -1.09
C PHE A 158 -25.64 -3.78 0.10
N THR A 159 -25.17 -3.72 1.35
CA THR A 159 -26.08 -3.63 2.52
C THR A 159 -26.00 -2.36 3.36
N GLU A 160 -24.92 -1.58 3.29
CA GLU A 160 -24.79 -0.33 4.06
C GLU A 160 -24.75 0.88 3.12
N GLN A 161 -25.82 1.68 3.13
CA GLN A 161 -25.89 2.93 2.38
C GLN A 161 -24.97 3.96 3.03
N ALA A 162 -23.92 4.36 2.31
CA ALA A 162 -23.12 5.52 2.71
C ALA A 162 -23.85 6.82 2.35
N SER A 163 -24.11 7.66 3.35
CA SER A 163 -24.68 9.01 3.22
C SER A 163 -23.61 10.04 2.80
N GLU A 164 -24.01 11.24 2.35
CA GLU A 164 -23.04 12.30 2.00
C GLU A 164 -22.21 12.79 3.20
N ASN A 165 -22.74 12.70 4.42
CA ASN A 165 -21.99 12.96 5.67
C ASN A 165 -20.84 11.95 5.88
N ASP A 166 -20.85 10.81 5.19
CA ASP A 166 -19.77 9.83 5.28
C ASP A 166 -18.52 10.25 4.52
N ARG A 167 -18.57 11.25 3.63
CA ARG A 167 -17.35 11.75 2.95
C ARG A 167 -16.40 12.45 3.92
N PHE A 168 -16.92 13.28 4.81
CA PHE A 168 -16.08 13.99 5.78
C PHE A 168 -15.56 13.01 6.85
N ASN A 169 -16.42 12.08 7.30
CA ASN A 169 -16.02 10.97 8.16
C ASN A 169 -14.96 10.07 7.50
N LEU A 170 -14.99 9.90 6.18
CA LEU A 170 -14.00 9.11 5.45
C LEU A 170 -12.61 9.74 5.50
N ILE A 171 -12.49 11.06 5.31
CA ILE A 171 -11.20 11.75 5.39
C ILE A 171 -10.62 11.63 6.80
N ILE A 172 -11.40 11.95 7.83
CA ILE A 172 -10.97 11.86 9.23
C ILE A 172 -10.57 10.43 9.59
N LYS A 173 -11.38 9.44 9.22
CA LYS A 173 -11.11 8.02 9.48
C LYS A 173 -9.86 7.54 8.74
N THR A 174 -9.66 7.99 7.50
CA THR A 174 -8.47 7.67 6.70
C THR A 174 -7.22 8.25 7.36
N LEU A 175 -7.26 9.50 7.83
CA LEU A 175 -6.14 10.14 8.52
C LEU A 175 -5.81 9.44 9.84
N ASN A 176 -6.81 9.12 10.66
CA ASN A 176 -6.60 8.40 11.93
C ASN A 176 -6.00 7.00 11.71
N GLN A 177 -6.45 6.27 10.69
CA GLN A 177 -5.86 4.97 10.37
C GLN A 177 -4.50 5.09 9.69
N THR A 178 -4.25 6.18 8.98
CA THR A 178 -2.94 6.50 8.41
C THR A 178 -1.94 6.78 9.52
N SER A 179 -2.29 7.54 10.55
CA SER A 179 -1.38 7.80 11.67
C SER A 179 -1.01 6.53 12.43
N ILE A 180 -1.98 5.64 12.68
CA ILE A 180 -1.72 4.33 13.30
C ILE A 180 -0.77 3.50 12.43
N LEU A 181 -1.09 3.35 11.14
CA LEU A 181 -0.26 2.57 10.21
C LEU A 181 1.15 3.16 10.06
N PHE A 182 1.24 4.50 10.02
CA PHE A 182 2.50 5.21 9.97
C PHE A 182 3.36 4.94 11.20
N MET A 183 2.80 4.99 12.41
CA MET A 183 3.54 4.65 13.64
C MET A 183 4.01 3.19 13.64
N MET A 184 3.18 2.25 13.18
CA MET A 184 3.59 0.84 13.03
C MET A 184 4.74 0.71 12.04
N ASN A 185 4.65 1.36 10.88
CA ASN A 185 5.70 1.34 9.86
C ASN A 185 6.99 2.04 10.32
N LEU A 186 6.93 3.07 11.17
CA LEU A 186 8.12 3.66 11.78
C LEU A 186 8.86 2.67 12.68
N ILE A 187 8.13 1.93 13.52
CA ILE A 187 8.72 0.90 14.39
C ILE A 187 9.36 -0.20 13.53
N VAL A 188 8.63 -0.66 12.51
CA VAL A 188 9.12 -1.67 11.56
C VAL A 188 10.38 -1.19 10.83
N PHE A 189 10.44 0.08 10.42
CA PHE A 189 11.61 0.66 9.78
C PHE A 189 12.82 0.66 10.72
N ALA A 190 12.65 1.05 11.99
CA ALA A 190 13.71 1.00 12.98
C ALA A 190 14.23 -0.44 13.18
N VAL A 191 13.32 -1.42 13.24
CA VAL A 191 13.69 -2.84 13.31
C VAL A 191 14.46 -3.28 12.05
N ALA A 192 14.03 -2.85 10.86
CA ALA A 192 14.73 -3.17 9.61
C ALA A 192 16.15 -2.61 9.59
N VAL A 193 16.37 -1.38 10.07
CA VAL A 193 17.71 -0.79 10.24
C VAL A 193 18.58 -1.66 11.14
N VAL A 194 18.06 -2.09 12.30
CA VAL A 194 18.80 -2.97 13.23
C VAL A 194 19.14 -4.31 12.58
N LEU A 195 18.20 -4.93 11.86
CA LEU A 195 18.41 -6.22 11.21
C LEU A 195 19.48 -6.15 10.12
N VAL A 196 19.48 -5.11 9.29
CA VAL A 196 20.51 -4.91 8.26
C VAL A 196 21.87 -4.70 8.92
N LYS A 197 21.96 -3.86 9.95
CA LYS A 197 23.22 -3.66 10.70
C LYS A 197 23.77 -4.93 11.35
N LEU A 198 22.90 -5.79 11.87
CA LEU A 198 23.31 -7.09 12.40
C LEU A 198 23.84 -8.00 11.28
N TYR A 199 23.15 -8.03 10.13
CA TYR A 199 23.59 -8.79 8.96
C TYR A 199 24.97 -8.35 8.47
N ASP A 200 25.21 -7.03 8.35
CA ASP A 200 26.51 -6.51 7.94
C ASP A 200 27.62 -6.86 8.95
N SER A 201 27.30 -6.80 10.26
CA SER A 201 28.22 -7.22 11.32
C SER A 201 28.57 -8.71 11.23
N PHE A 202 27.62 -9.55 10.85
CA PHE A 202 27.89 -10.98 10.60
C PHE A 202 28.79 -11.18 9.37
N LEU A 203 28.56 -10.45 8.27
CA LEU A 203 29.41 -10.53 7.08
C LEU A 203 30.86 -10.14 7.37
N TYR A 204 31.07 -9.05 8.11
CA TYR A 204 32.39 -8.65 8.58
C TYR A 204 33.02 -9.69 9.53
N GLY A 205 32.23 -10.25 10.45
CA GLY A 205 32.70 -11.28 11.38
C GLY A 205 33.13 -12.59 10.70
N LEU A 206 32.62 -12.86 9.49
CA LEU A 206 33.01 -14.00 8.65
C LEU A 206 34.23 -13.71 7.77
N GLY A 207 34.79 -12.50 7.81
CA GLY A 207 35.99 -12.11 7.07
C GLY A 207 35.77 -11.83 5.59
N PHE A 208 34.53 -11.52 5.18
CA PHE A 208 34.26 -11.05 3.82
C PHE A 208 34.68 -9.59 3.69
N ASP A 209 35.70 -9.31 2.87
CA ASP A 209 36.20 -7.96 2.61
C ASP A 209 35.35 -7.28 1.52
N LEU A 210 34.11 -6.94 1.88
CA LEU A 210 33.12 -6.37 0.97
C LEU A 210 33.13 -4.84 1.02
N THR A 211 32.91 -4.22 -0.14
CA THR A 211 32.67 -2.77 -0.23
C THR A 211 31.24 -2.44 0.22
N ILE A 212 31.09 -1.89 1.42
CA ILE A 212 29.78 -1.59 2.02
C ILE A 212 29.50 -0.09 1.99
N ARG A 213 28.33 0.29 1.48
CA ARG A 213 27.76 1.62 1.65
C ARG A 213 26.95 1.67 2.93
N PHE A 214 27.48 2.34 3.95
CA PHE A 214 26.78 2.55 5.20
C PHE A 214 25.58 3.49 5.03
N LEU A 215 24.47 3.15 5.68
CA LEU A 215 23.30 4.00 5.82
C LEU A 215 23.65 5.26 6.60
N SER A 216 23.43 6.43 5.99
CA SER A 216 23.51 7.72 6.69
C SER A 216 22.26 7.92 7.54
N LEU A 217 22.46 8.32 8.80
CA LEU A 217 21.39 8.68 9.74
C LEU A 217 21.44 10.17 10.08
N GLY A 218 21.84 11.00 9.11
CA GLY A 218 21.79 12.45 9.25
C GLY A 218 20.35 12.92 9.48
N LEU A 219 20.19 14.07 10.15
CA LEU A 219 18.85 14.62 10.43
C LEU A 219 18.01 14.81 9.16
N ALA A 220 18.65 15.28 8.07
CA ALA A 220 18.00 15.45 6.78
C ALA A 220 17.51 14.10 6.22
N ASP A 221 18.35 13.05 6.26
CA ASP A 221 18.00 11.71 5.79
C ASP A 221 16.83 11.11 6.58
N ILE A 222 16.85 11.27 7.92
CA ILE A 222 15.76 10.82 8.79
C ILE A 222 14.44 11.51 8.40
N ILE A 223 14.45 12.83 8.19
CA ILE A 223 13.26 13.56 7.76
C ILE A 223 12.74 13.02 6.42
N GLN A 224 13.64 12.74 5.46
CA GLN A 224 13.26 12.15 4.18
C GLN A 224 12.62 10.77 4.36
N TYR A 225 13.23 9.88 5.15
CA TYR A 225 12.69 8.55 5.41
C TYR A 225 11.30 8.62 6.06
N VAL A 226 11.12 9.51 7.04
CA VAL A 226 9.84 9.75 7.69
C VAL A 226 8.77 10.20 6.68
N VAL A 227 9.09 11.12 5.77
CA VAL A 227 8.18 11.58 4.71
C VAL A 227 7.80 10.44 3.75
N LEU A 228 8.75 9.59 3.37
CA LEU A 228 8.50 8.45 2.48
C LEU A 228 7.62 7.39 3.15
N ILE A 229 7.85 7.09 4.43
CA ILE A 229 7.02 6.16 5.22
C ILE A 229 5.60 6.72 5.39
N PHE A 230 5.47 8.02 5.62
CA PHE A 230 4.17 8.70 5.67
C PHE A 230 3.43 8.59 4.34
N LEU A 231 4.11 8.88 3.22
CA LEU A 231 3.54 8.79 1.87
C LEU A 231 3.02 7.38 1.57
N PHE A 232 3.82 6.35 1.86
CA PHE A 232 3.40 4.95 1.72
C PHE A 232 2.16 4.63 2.55
N SER A 233 2.18 5.02 3.84
CA SER A 233 1.08 4.74 4.77
C SER A 233 -0.22 5.43 4.35
N LEU A 234 -0.14 6.68 3.91
CA LEU A 234 -1.27 7.47 3.43
C LEU A 234 -1.88 6.85 2.18
N CYS A 235 -1.05 6.52 1.19
CA CYS A 235 -1.53 5.96 -0.09
C CYS A 235 -2.17 4.59 0.10
N SER A 236 -1.60 3.73 0.96
CA SER A 236 -2.17 2.43 1.33
C SER A 236 -3.56 2.54 1.94
N ARG A 237 -3.74 3.46 2.90
CA ARG A 237 -5.04 3.67 3.56
C ARG A 237 -6.05 4.32 2.66
N TYR A 238 -5.64 5.34 1.91
CA TYR A 238 -6.51 6.05 0.99
C TYR A 238 -7.03 5.11 -0.10
N ALA A 239 -6.15 4.30 -0.71
CA ALA A 239 -6.53 3.32 -1.71
C ALA A 239 -7.61 2.36 -1.21
N TYR A 240 -7.40 1.76 -0.05
CA TYR A 240 -8.35 0.83 0.57
C TYR A 240 -9.69 1.52 0.91
N ARG A 241 -9.65 2.66 1.60
CA ARG A 241 -10.86 3.36 2.07
C ARG A 241 -11.69 3.92 0.92
N TYR A 242 -11.04 4.47 -0.09
CA TYR A 242 -11.73 5.04 -1.23
C TYR A 242 -12.37 3.95 -2.09
N LEU A 243 -11.69 2.81 -2.28
CA LEU A 243 -12.27 1.63 -2.92
C LEU A 243 -13.50 1.14 -2.15
N PHE A 244 -13.42 1.06 -0.82
CA PHE A 244 -14.54 0.65 0.03
C PHE A 244 -15.75 1.57 -0.13
N TYR A 245 -15.56 2.89 0.00
CA TYR A 245 -16.62 3.88 -0.13
C TYR A 245 -17.31 3.85 -1.50
N ARG A 246 -16.54 3.72 -2.59
CA ARG A 246 -17.11 3.70 -3.93
C ARG A 246 -17.91 2.43 -4.21
N LEU A 247 -17.51 1.31 -3.63
CA LEU A 247 -18.25 0.05 -3.72
C LEU A 247 -19.50 0.03 -2.83
N SER A 248 -19.55 0.82 -1.75
CA SER A 248 -20.72 0.93 -0.87
C SER A 248 -21.77 1.97 -1.32
N LEU A 249 -21.44 2.88 -2.23
CA LEU A 249 -22.41 3.83 -2.79
C LEU A 249 -23.44 3.11 -3.67
N GLN A 250 -24.74 3.21 -3.35
CA GLN A 250 -25.86 2.66 -4.14
C GLN A 250 -26.37 3.60 -5.24
#